data_AF-A0A9D9SA94-F1
#
_entry.id   AF-A0A9D9SA94-F1
#
_cell.length_a   1.000
_cell.length_b   1.000
_cell.length_c   1.000
_cell.angle_alpha   90.00
_cell.angle_beta   90.00
_cell.angle_gamma   90.00
#
_symmetry.space_group_name_H-M   'P 1'
#
loop_
_entity.id
_entity.type
_entity.pdbx_description
1 polymer ?
#
loop_
_entity_poly.entity_id
_entity_poly.type
_entity_poly.pdbx_seq_one_letter_code
_entity_poly.pdbx_strand_id
1 'polypeptide(L)'
;MKRLIAHNISYRLIAVLCFVLGVVGLNLWQTETEIPPSRILVKPLFKLNTTEALNPSGYDFGGYVEECSFSDQPKQCDALREKARQFLLKAWNEKRRAYIVVDYFCIDCSPTDSIFVEPDSNGIWHLVIKRHPDVRGYPTAASALEGKIAVNVRRRRATRNDYGHRVGDLLLAFIDKSGEEVGAF
;
A
#
# COMPACT_ATOMS: atom_id res chain seq x y z
N MET A 1 -19.19 7.10 -66.92
CA MET A 1 -19.70 6.36 -65.74
C MET A 1 -18.69 5.38 -65.12
N LYS A 2 -17.94 4.57 -65.90
CA LYS A 2 -16.94 3.61 -65.37
C LYS A 2 -15.80 4.21 -64.51
N ARG A 3 -15.37 5.45 -64.80
CA ARG A 3 -14.29 6.14 -64.03
C ARG A 3 -14.68 6.54 -62.60
N LEU A 4 -15.95 6.91 -62.37
CA LEU A 4 -16.45 7.28 -61.04
C LEU A 4 -16.59 6.07 -60.11
N ILE A 5 -16.95 4.92 -60.68
CA ILE A 5 -17.05 3.65 -59.94
C ILE A 5 -15.66 3.17 -59.49
N ALA A 6 -14.66 3.27 -60.39
CA ALA A 6 -13.28 2.89 -60.06
C ALA A 6 -12.67 3.74 -58.92
N HIS A 7 -12.99 5.04 -58.87
CA HIS A 7 -12.46 5.95 -57.86
C HIS A 7 -13.05 5.68 -56.46
N ASN A 8 -14.34 5.37 -56.36
CA ASN A 8 -14.96 5.01 -55.08
C ASN A 8 -14.48 3.66 -54.55
N ILE A 9 -14.16 2.71 -55.43
CA ILE A 9 -13.62 1.41 -55.03
C ILE A 9 -12.18 1.56 -54.49
N SER A 10 -11.36 2.42 -55.09
CA SER A 10 -9.98 2.64 -54.61
C SER A 10 -9.92 3.23 -53.21
N TYR A 11 -10.78 4.21 -52.87
CA TYR A 11 -10.79 4.78 -51.51
C TYR A 11 -11.23 3.76 -50.45
N ARG A 12 -12.20 2.91 -50.76
CA ARG A 12 -12.67 1.87 -49.84
C ARG A 12 -11.59 0.82 -49.58
N LEU A 13 -10.85 0.42 -50.61
CA LEU A 13 -9.73 -0.51 -50.47
C LEU A 13 -8.61 0.07 -49.60
N ILE A 14 -8.25 1.35 -49.80
CA ILE A 14 -7.23 2.01 -48.98
C ILE A 14 -7.66 2.10 -47.51
N ALA A 15 -8.92 2.46 -47.24
CA ALA A 15 -9.43 2.56 -45.88
C ALA A 15 -9.41 1.21 -45.14
N VAL A 16 -9.79 0.12 -45.80
CA VAL A 16 -9.71 -1.24 -45.24
C VAL A 16 -8.26 -1.64 -44.97
N LEU A 17 -7.35 -1.34 -45.91
CA LEU A 17 -5.94 -1.68 -45.76
C LEU A 17 -5.31 -0.96 -44.55
N CYS A 18 -5.59 0.34 -44.38
CA CYS A 18 -5.14 1.11 -43.23
C CYS A 18 -5.70 0.57 -41.90
N PHE A 19 -6.96 0.16 -41.88
CA PHE A 19 -7.57 -0.42 -40.68
C PHE A 19 -6.92 -1.76 -40.30
N VAL A 20 -6.69 -2.66 -41.27
CA VAL A 20 -6.01 -3.95 -41.03
C VAL A 20 -4.57 -3.73 -40.55
N LEU A 21 -3.83 -2.82 -41.18
CA LEU A 21 -2.47 -2.49 -40.75
C LEU A 21 -2.43 -1.89 -39.33
N GLY A 22 -3.40 -1.06 -38.95
CA GLY A 22 -3.52 -0.53 -37.59
C GLY A 22 -3.78 -1.61 -36.55
N VAL A 23 -4.68 -2.56 -36.85
CA VAL A 23 -4.99 -3.69 -35.95
C VAL A 23 -3.78 -4.63 -35.81
N VAL A 24 -3.07 -4.93 -36.90
CA VAL A 24 -1.86 -5.77 -36.86
C VAL A 24 -0.73 -5.08 -36.08
N GLY A 25 -0.55 -3.77 -36.27
CA GLY A 25 0.42 -2.98 -35.50
C GLY A 25 0.14 -2.98 -34.00
N LEU A 26 -1.14 -2.86 -33.59
CA LEU A 26 -1.55 -2.95 -32.19
C LEU A 26 -1.26 -4.33 -31.58
N ASN A 27 -1.49 -5.42 -32.33
CA ASN A 27 -1.20 -6.77 -31.84
C ASN A 27 0.31 -7.03 -31.74
N LEU A 28 1.10 -6.57 -32.73
CA LEU A 28 2.57 -6.71 -32.69
C LEU A 28 3.17 -5.95 -31.50
N TRP A 29 2.63 -4.77 -31.17
CA TRP A 29 3.13 -3.97 -30.04
C TRP A 29 2.81 -4.59 -28.67
N GLN A 30 1.82 -5.47 -28.58
CA GLN A 30 1.52 -6.22 -27.35
C GLN A 30 2.41 -7.46 -27.14
N THR A 31 3.24 -7.84 -28.12
CA THR A 31 4.02 -9.10 -28.07
C THR A 31 5.39 -8.99 -27.39
N GLU A 32 5.82 -7.80 -26.98
CA GLU A 32 7.14 -7.62 -26.34
C GLU A 32 7.00 -7.08 -24.93
N THR A 33 6.97 -8.00 -23.97
CA THR A 33 7.71 -7.94 -22.68
C THR A 33 7.36 -9.14 -21.79
N GLU A 34 7.48 -10.36 -22.32
CA GLU A 34 7.71 -11.50 -21.44
C GLU A 34 9.18 -11.47 -21.02
N ILE A 35 9.45 -10.73 -19.94
CA ILE A 35 10.69 -10.83 -19.20
C ILE A 35 10.78 -12.29 -18.73
N PRO A 36 11.83 -13.05 -19.09
CA PRO A 36 11.97 -14.41 -18.60
C PRO A 36 11.99 -14.37 -17.07
N PRO A 37 11.24 -15.24 -16.37
CA PRO A 37 11.24 -15.23 -14.92
C PRO A 37 12.64 -15.61 -14.45
N SER A 38 13.44 -14.61 -14.06
CA SER A 38 14.63 -14.83 -13.25
C SER A 38 14.15 -15.39 -11.92
N ARG A 39 14.07 -16.72 -11.86
CA ARG A 39 13.84 -17.48 -10.65
C ARG A 39 15.03 -17.28 -9.73
N ILE A 40 15.01 -16.21 -8.96
CA ILE A 40 15.44 -16.29 -7.57
C ILE A 40 14.15 -16.22 -6.75
N LEU A 41 13.46 -17.36 -6.69
CA LEU A 41 12.49 -17.65 -5.66
C LEU A 41 13.27 -17.81 -4.34
N VAL A 42 13.71 -16.70 -3.74
CA VAL A 42 13.84 -16.70 -2.28
C VAL A 42 12.41 -16.67 -1.78
N LYS A 43 11.83 -17.85 -1.63
CA LYS A 43 10.61 -18.02 -0.85
C LYS A 43 10.92 -17.41 0.52
N PRO A 44 10.24 -16.35 0.98
CA PRO A 44 10.46 -15.85 2.33
C PRO A 44 10.20 -17.02 3.27
N LEU A 45 11.28 -17.49 3.92
CA LEU A 45 11.31 -18.75 4.67
C LEU A 45 10.60 -18.63 6.02
N PHE A 46 10.02 -17.47 6.32
CA PHE A 46 9.36 -17.20 7.58
C PHE A 46 8.00 -16.58 7.32
N LYS A 47 6.98 -17.42 7.10
CA LYS A 47 5.67 -17.09 7.66
C LYS A 47 5.87 -17.15 9.17
N LEU A 48 6.21 -16.02 9.76
CA LEU A 48 6.23 -15.82 11.19
C LEU A 48 4.87 -16.26 11.72
N ASN A 49 4.84 -17.39 12.45
CA ASN A 49 3.67 -17.90 13.17
C ASN A 49 3.33 -17.01 14.39
N THR A 50 3.59 -15.70 14.32
CA THR A 50 3.27 -14.73 15.39
C THR A 50 1.81 -14.29 15.39
N THR A 51 0.99 -14.75 14.44
CA THR A 51 -0.47 -14.57 14.45
C THR A 51 -1.11 -15.00 15.78
N GLU A 52 -0.59 -16.02 16.46
CA GLU A 52 -1.15 -16.49 17.74
C GLU A 52 -0.75 -15.62 18.94
N ALA A 53 0.41 -14.95 18.90
CA ALA A 53 0.84 -14.04 19.96
C ALA A 53 0.26 -12.62 19.82
N LEU A 54 -0.30 -12.31 18.64
CA LEU A 54 -0.73 -10.96 18.26
C LEU A 54 -2.24 -10.75 18.26
N ASN A 55 -3.03 -11.71 18.74
CA ASN A 55 -4.47 -11.52 18.86
C ASN A 55 -4.84 -11.13 20.30
N PRO A 56 -4.62 -9.86 20.72
CA PRO A 56 -5.05 -9.44 22.04
C PRO A 56 -6.57 -9.55 22.08
N SER A 57 -7.05 -10.37 23.01
CA SER A 57 -8.48 -10.56 23.23
C SER A 57 -9.19 -9.21 23.37
N GLY A 58 -10.27 -9.02 22.62
CA GLY A 58 -11.09 -7.80 22.66
C GLY A 58 -10.64 -6.68 21.73
N TYR A 59 -9.75 -6.94 20.76
CA TYR A 59 -9.47 -6.02 19.66
C TYR A 59 -10.02 -6.56 18.35
N ASP A 60 -10.55 -5.67 17.53
CA ASP A 60 -10.89 -6.00 16.15
C ASP A 60 -9.64 -5.93 15.25
N PHE A 61 -9.43 -6.99 14.48
CA PHE A 61 -8.29 -7.08 13.58
C PHE A 61 -8.61 -6.51 12.19
N GLY A 62 -7.83 -5.53 11.76
CA GLY A 62 -8.01 -4.84 10.47
C GLY A 62 -7.21 -5.42 9.31
N GLY A 63 -6.36 -6.43 9.56
CA GLY A 63 -5.56 -7.09 8.54
C GLY A 63 -4.05 -6.79 8.62
N TYR A 64 -3.34 -7.42 7.69
CA TYR A 64 -1.93 -7.23 7.43
C TYR A 64 -1.74 -6.25 6.28
N VAL A 65 -0.78 -5.35 6.41
CA VAL A 65 -0.37 -4.37 5.41
C VAL A 65 1.12 -4.56 5.17
N GLU A 66 1.52 -4.78 3.93
CA GLU A 66 2.93 -4.83 3.57
C GLU A 66 3.44 -3.41 3.24
N GLU A 67 4.72 -3.16 3.51
CA GLU A 67 5.42 -1.96 3.09
C GLU A 67 5.54 -1.92 1.57
N CYS A 68 5.23 -0.77 0.97
CA CYS A 68 5.02 -0.66 -0.47
C CYS A 68 6.26 -0.22 -1.28
N SER A 69 7.36 0.18 -0.64
CA SER A 69 8.54 0.74 -1.34
C SER A 69 9.16 -0.23 -2.33
N PHE A 70 8.99 -1.53 -2.12
CA PHE A 70 9.55 -2.58 -2.99
C PHE A 70 8.48 -3.48 -3.63
N SER A 71 7.21 -3.06 -3.63
CA SER A 71 6.12 -3.87 -4.21
C SER A 71 6.12 -3.80 -5.74
N ASP A 72 6.05 -4.97 -6.39
CA ASP A 72 5.82 -5.08 -7.84
C ASP A 72 4.43 -4.57 -8.26
N GLN A 73 3.53 -4.33 -7.30
CA GLN A 73 2.15 -3.90 -7.51
C GLN A 73 1.81 -2.67 -6.65
N PRO A 74 2.46 -1.51 -6.90
CA PRO A 74 2.36 -0.34 -6.02
C PRO A 74 0.91 0.14 -5.83
N LYS A 75 0.10 0.14 -6.89
CA LYS A 75 -1.32 0.55 -6.82
C LYS A 75 -2.15 -0.34 -5.89
N GLN A 76 -1.91 -1.65 -5.89
CA GLN A 76 -2.63 -2.58 -5.04
C GLN A 76 -2.21 -2.39 -3.58
N CYS A 77 -0.90 -2.19 -3.36
CA CYS A 77 -0.35 -1.90 -2.05
C CYS A 77 -0.92 -0.60 -1.46
N ASP A 78 -1.00 0.47 -2.25
CA ASP A 78 -1.62 1.74 -1.85
C ASP A 78 -3.10 1.58 -1.47
N ALA A 79 -3.84 0.76 -2.22
CA ALA A 79 -5.23 0.47 -1.91
C ALA A 79 -5.39 -0.30 -0.59
N LEU A 80 -4.47 -1.22 -0.27
CA LEU A 80 -4.45 -1.93 1.01
C LEU A 80 -4.10 -0.99 2.17
N ARG A 81 -3.11 -0.12 2.00
CA ARG A 81 -2.77 0.94 2.97
C ARG A 81 -3.96 1.84 3.26
N GLU A 82 -4.63 2.31 2.21
CA GLU A 82 -5.79 3.17 2.38
C GLU A 82 -6.94 2.46 3.10
N LYS A 83 -7.20 1.19 2.76
CA LYS A 83 -8.19 0.37 3.47
C LYS A 83 -7.85 0.24 4.97
N ALA A 84 -6.59 0.04 5.31
CA ALA A 84 -6.14 -0.04 6.70
C ALA A 84 -6.27 1.31 7.44
N ARG A 85 -5.96 2.42 6.79
CA ARG A 85 -6.17 3.77 7.35
C ARG A 85 -7.65 4.05 7.62
N GLN A 86 -8.52 3.70 6.68
CA GLN A 86 -9.98 3.83 6.86
C GLN A 86 -10.48 2.95 8.01
N PHE A 87 -9.93 1.74 8.16
CA PHE A 87 -10.24 0.87 9.29
C PHE A 87 -9.88 1.50 10.63
N LEU A 88 -8.65 2.03 10.77
CA LEU A 88 -8.20 2.71 11.99
C LEU A 88 -9.00 3.99 12.28
N LEU A 89 -9.29 4.79 11.24
CA LEU A 89 -10.12 5.99 11.38
C LEU A 89 -11.53 5.64 11.87
N LYS A 90 -12.11 4.58 11.33
CA LYS A 90 -13.43 4.09 11.76
C LYS A 90 -13.38 3.67 13.23
N ALA A 91 -12.40 2.83 13.62
CA ALA A 91 -12.24 2.40 15.01
C ALA A 91 -12.01 3.57 15.97
N TRP A 92 -11.23 4.57 15.55
CA TRP A 92 -10.98 5.80 16.31
C TRP A 92 -12.26 6.61 16.58
N ASN A 93 -13.09 6.78 15.55
CA ASN A 93 -14.34 7.52 15.65
C ASN A 93 -15.39 6.75 16.48
N GLU A 94 -15.42 5.43 16.33
CA GLU A 94 -16.33 4.54 17.06
C GLU A 94 -15.88 4.26 18.49
N LYS A 95 -14.69 4.71 18.90
CA LYS A 95 -14.12 4.41 20.21
C LYS A 95 -14.12 2.91 20.48
N ARG A 96 -13.57 2.17 19.51
CA ARG A 96 -13.49 0.70 19.51
C ARG A 96 -12.04 0.26 19.46
N ARG A 97 -11.70 -0.73 20.29
CA ARG A 97 -10.36 -1.33 20.31
C ARG A 97 -10.10 -2.07 19.02
N ALA A 98 -9.06 -1.69 18.31
CA ALA A 98 -8.72 -2.30 17.03
C ALA A 98 -7.23 -2.25 16.77
N TYR A 99 -6.74 -3.10 15.89
CA TYR A 99 -5.34 -3.05 15.46
C TYR A 99 -5.16 -3.52 14.02
N ILE A 100 -4.08 -3.05 13.41
CA ILE A 100 -3.54 -3.60 12.17
C ILE A 100 -2.09 -4.00 12.40
N VAL A 101 -1.57 -4.80 11.48
CA VAL A 101 -0.17 -5.18 11.46
C VAL A 101 0.46 -4.67 10.16
N VAL A 102 1.59 -3.99 10.27
CA VAL A 102 2.38 -3.48 9.15
C VAL A 102 3.70 -4.26 9.10
N ASP A 103 3.94 -4.96 8.00
CA ASP A 103 5.16 -5.71 7.76
C ASP A 103 6.11 -4.88 6.90
N TYR A 104 7.30 -4.59 7.43
CA TYR A 104 8.30 -3.81 6.72
C TYR A 104 9.28 -4.74 6.01
N PHE A 105 9.34 -4.60 4.68
CA PHE A 105 10.33 -5.33 3.90
C PHE A 105 11.74 -4.88 4.30
N CYS A 106 12.57 -5.85 4.63
CA CYS A 106 13.98 -5.65 4.86
C CYS A 106 14.75 -6.90 4.42
N ILE A 107 15.92 -6.70 3.83
CA ILE A 107 16.71 -7.78 3.20
C ILE A 107 17.22 -8.75 4.28
N ASP A 108 17.60 -8.21 5.43
CA ASP A 108 18.19 -8.89 6.56
C ASP A 108 17.41 -8.64 7.87
N CYS A 109 16.15 -8.24 7.77
CA CYS A 109 15.24 -8.11 8.89
C CYS A 109 13.78 -8.22 8.42
N SER A 110 12.84 -8.50 9.32
CA SER A 110 11.41 -8.39 9.00
C SER A 110 10.70 -7.75 10.19
N PRO A 111 10.97 -6.46 10.46
CA PRO A 111 10.33 -5.78 11.57
C PRO A 111 8.84 -5.63 11.24
N THR A 112 8.02 -6.07 12.19
CA THR A 112 6.58 -5.94 12.10
C THR A 112 6.14 -4.91 13.12
N ASP A 113 5.35 -3.91 12.72
CA ASP A 113 4.71 -2.99 13.64
C ASP A 113 3.24 -3.35 13.81
N SER A 114 2.74 -3.28 15.03
CA SER A 114 1.32 -3.32 15.31
C SER A 114 0.83 -1.94 15.71
N ILE A 115 -0.23 -1.47 15.04
CA ILE A 115 -0.80 -0.16 15.27
C ILE A 115 -2.15 -0.35 15.95
N PHE A 116 -2.23 0.04 17.21
CA PHE A 116 -3.41 -0.13 18.06
C PHE A 116 -4.20 1.17 18.14
N VAL A 117 -5.53 1.06 18.19
CA VAL A 117 -6.46 2.10 18.62
C VAL A 117 -6.99 1.67 19.98
N GLU A 118 -6.64 2.41 21.04
CA GLU A 118 -7.01 2.04 22.41
C GLU A 118 -7.16 3.27 23.33
N PRO A 119 -7.90 3.17 24.44
CA PRO A 119 -7.86 4.18 25.48
C PRO A 119 -6.62 3.99 26.37
N ASP A 120 -6.02 5.10 26.80
CA ASP A 120 -4.99 5.11 27.83
C ASP A 120 -5.58 4.85 29.23
N SER A 121 -4.73 4.89 30.26
CA SER A 121 -5.15 4.68 31.67
C SER A 121 -6.15 5.71 32.18
N ASN A 122 -6.28 6.87 31.53
CA ASN A 122 -7.23 7.92 31.86
C ASN A 122 -8.51 7.85 30.98
N GLY A 123 -8.63 6.84 30.12
CA GLY A 123 -9.73 6.70 29.17
C GLY A 123 -9.59 7.56 27.91
N ILE A 124 -8.46 8.24 27.71
CA ILE A 124 -8.21 9.07 26.54
C ILE A 124 -7.76 8.18 25.38
N TRP A 125 -8.48 8.25 24.27
CA TRP A 125 -8.19 7.44 23.09
C TRP A 125 -6.93 7.93 22.38
N HIS A 126 -6.07 6.98 22.02
CA HIS A 126 -4.83 7.22 21.28
C HIS A 126 -4.56 6.08 20.29
N LEU A 127 -3.61 6.32 19.38
CA LEU A 127 -3.00 5.27 18.58
C LEU A 127 -1.59 5.00 19.09
N VAL A 128 -1.27 3.72 19.27
CA VAL A 128 0.02 3.25 19.76
C VAL A 128 0.65 2.35 18.71
N ILE A 129 1.89 2.68 18.32
CA ILE A 129 2.69 1.81 17.46
C ILE A 129 3.62 0.97 18.36
N LYS A 130 3.48 -0.35 18.28
CA LYS A 130 4.34 -1.31 18.98
C LYS A 130 5.12 -2.07 17.94
N ARG A 131 6.45 -1.94 17.98
CA ARG A 131 7.36 -2.67 17.11
C ARG A 131 7.66 -4.04 17.70
N HIS A 132 7.55 -5.08 16.89
CA HIS A 132 7.95 -6.43 17.27
C HIS A 132 9.40 -6.67 16.86
N PRO A 133 10.22 -7.28 17.74
CA PRO A 133 11.59 -7.64 17.38
C PRO A 133 11.61 -8.63 16.21
N ASP A 134 12.61 -8.51 15.34
CA ASP A 134 12.85 -9.51 14.28
C ASP A 134 13.09 -10.90 14.91
N VAL A 135 12.81 -11.97 14.15
CA VAL A 135 12.98 -13.38 14.54
C VAL A 135 14.37 -13.68 15.10
N ARG A 136 15.37 -12.92 14.67
CA ARG A 136 16.76 -13.08 15.12
C ARG A 136 17.03 -12.54 16.53
N GLY A 137 16.08 -11.88 17.17
CA GLY A 137 16.23 -11.36 18.53
C GLY A 137 17.29 -10.26 18.65
N TYR A 138 17.80 -9.73 17.53
CA TYR A 138 18.73 -8.61 17.57
C TYR A 138 17.97 -7.36 18.04
N PRO A 139 18.44 -6.68 19.10
CA PRO A 139 17.96 -5.35 19.41
C PRO A 139 18.33 -4.45 18.23
N THR A 140 17.36 -4.14 17.37
CA THR A 140 17.57 -3.19 16.28
C THR A 140 17.75 -1.81 16.92
N ALA A 141 18.58 -0.96 16.31
CA ALA A 141 18.69 0.47 16.67
C ALA A 141 17.35 1.26 16.53
N ALA A 142 16.28 0.55 16.19
CA ALA A 142 14.94 1.03 15.92
C ALA A 142 13.99 0.92 17.14
N SER A 143 14.53 0.82 18.35
CA SER A 143 13.83 1.13 19.61
C SER A 143 13.29 2.58 19.66
N ALA A 144 13.71 3.44 18.73
CA ALA A 144 13.25 4.83 18.62
C ALA A 144 11.77 5.01 18.16
N LEU A 145 11.12 3.95 17.64
CA LEU A 145 9.69 3.99 17.26
C LEU A 145 8.79 3.34 18.31
N GLU A 146 9.35 2.62 19.28
CA GLU A 146 8.59 2.05 20.39
C GLU A 146 8.01 3.18 21.25
N GLY A 147 6.70 3.17 21.43
CA GLY A 147 6.02 4.20 22.24
C GLY A 147 5.74 5.51 21.51
N LYS A 148 5.79 5.52 20.17
CA LYS A 148 5.20 6.61 19.39
C LYS A 148 3.67 6.58 19.53
N ILE A 149 3.13 7.64 20.13
CA ILE A 149 1.70 7.78 20.45
C ILE A 149 1.11 8.93 19.62
N ALA A 150 0.16 8.62 18.75
CA ALA A 150 -0.66 9.65 18.13
C ALA A 150 -1.90 9.89 19.00
N VAL A 151 -2.14 11.16 19.35
CA VAL A 151 -3.29 11.57 20.17
C VAL A 151 -4.37 12.25 19.34
N ASN A 152 -4.08 12.54 18.07
CA ASN A 152 -5.02 13.19 17.18
C ASN A 152 -4.92 12.57 15.77
N VAL A 153 -6.07 12.53 15.09
CA VAL A 153 -6.22 12.03 13.72
C VAL A 153 -6.87 13.13 12.91
N ARG A 154 -6.18 13.61 11.86
CA ARG A 154 -6.71 14.66 10.99
C ARG A 154 -6.51 14.32 9.52
N ARG A 155 -7.34 14.91 8.67
CA ARG A 155 -7.07 14.93 7.22
C ARG A 155 -6.15 16.10 6.90
N ARG A 156 -5.14 15.87 6.06
CA ARG A 156 -4.29 16.92 5.48
C ARG A 156 -4.12 16.69 3.99
N ARG A 157 -3.59 17.69 3.29
CA ARG A 157 -3.19 17.52 1.89
C ARG A 157 -1.79 16.92 1.80
N ALA A 158 -1.60 16.03 0.83
CA ALA A 158 -0.31 15.50 0.45
C ALA A 158 0.59 16.64 -0.06
N THR A 159 1.83 16.60 0.38
CA THR A 159 2.94 17.48 0.01
C THR A 159 3.88 16.75 -0.94
N ARG A 160 4.91 17.44 -1.43
CA ARG A 160 5.96 16.82 -2.25
C ARG A 160 6.77 15.72 -1.53
N ASN A 161 6.67 15.65 -0.20
CA ASN A 161 7.40 14.67 0.61
C ASN A 161 6.59 13.39 0.85
N ASP A 162 5.31 13.37 0.47
CA ASP A 162 4.42 12.22 0.64
C ASP A 162 4.55 11.27 -0.55
N TYR A 163 5.53 10.36 -0.46
CA TYR A 163 5.82 9.40 -1.52
C TYR A 163 4.59 8.55 -1.86
N GLY A 164 4.34 8.33 -3.16
CA GLY A 164 3.19 7.56 -3.65
C GLY A 164 1.88 8.35 -3.80
N HIS A 165 1.83 9.61 -3.38
CA HIS A 165 0.64 10.44 -3.46
C HIS A 165 0.82 11.66 -4.39
N ARG A 166 -0.25 12.11 -5.05
CA ARG A 166 -0.21 13.36 -5.83
C ARG A 166 -0.32 14.53 -4.86
N VAL A 167 0.46 15.58 -5.09
CA VAL A 167 0.37 16.81 -4.30
C VAL A 167 -1.08 17.31 -4.30
N GLY A 168 -1.64 17.50 -3.10
CA GLY A 168 -3.02 17.92 -2.90
C GLY A 168 -4.01 16.82 -2.51
N ASP A 169 -3.65 15.53 -2.70
CA ASP A 169 -4.46 14.38 -2.28
C ASP A 169 -4.77 14.45 -0.77
N LEU A 170 -5.96 14.01 -0.35
CA LEU A 170 -6.32 14.01 1.08
C LEU A 170 -5.77 12.76 1.76
N LEU A 171 -4.86 12.96 2.70
CA LEU A 171 -4.23 11.91 3.51
C LEU A 171 -4.73 11.96 4.95
N LEU A 172 -4.76 10.79 5.58
CA LEU A 172 -4.95 10.68 7.02
C LEU A 172 -3.61 10.82 7.73
N ALA A 173 -3.49 11.84 8.58
CA ALA A 173 -2.30 12.09 9.38
C ALA A 173 -2.58 11.80 10.86
N PHE A 174 -1.63 11.10 11.47
CA PHE A 174 -1.61 10.76 12.89
C PHE A 174 -0.64 11.70 13.59
N ILE A 175 -1.14 12.47 14.55
CA ILE A 175 -0.42 13.57 15.17
C ILE A 175 -0.16 13.26 16.64
N ASP A 176 1.09 13.41 17.07
CA ASP A 176 1.49 13.24 18.47
C ASP A 176 1.12 14.45 19.35
N LYS A 177 1.49 14.37 20.63
CA LYS A 177 1.23 15.43 21.62
C LYS A 177 1.98 16.73 21.32
N SER A 178 3.09 16.68 20.59
CA SER A 178 3.85 17.87 20.14
C SER A 178 3.27 18.53 18.89
N GLY A 179 2.32 17.88 18.21
CA GLY A 179 1.77 18.37 16.95
C GLY A 179 2.50 17.85 15.71
N GLU A 180 3.46 16.94 15.88
CA GLU A 180 4.25 16.33 14.83
C GLU A 180 3.58 15.05 14.30
N GLU A 181 3.84 14.72 13.05
CA GLU A 181 3.29 13.52 12.43
C GLU A 181 4.08 12.27 12.84
N VAL A 182 3.39 11.27 13.36
CA VAL A 182 3.99 10.08 13.97
C VAL A 182 4.61 9.14 12.92
N GLY A 183 4.22 9.32 11.65
CA GLY A 183 4.70 8.59 10.49
C GLY A 183 3.55 8.24 9.55
N ALA A 184 3.82 8.24 8.24
CA ALA A 184 2.89 7.76 7.23
C ALA A 184 3.23 6.30 6.88
N PHE A 185 2.49 5.35 7.46
CA PHE A 185 2.51 3.95 7.01
C PHE A 185 1.40 3.70 5.99
#